data_AF-A0AAQ2FVT3-F1
#
_entry.id   AF-A0AAQ2FVT3-F1
#
_cell.length_a   1.000
_cell.length_b   1.000
_cell.length_c   1.000
_cell.angle_alpha   90.00
_cell.angle_beta   90.00
_cell.angle_gamma   90.00
#
_symmetry.space_group_name_H-M   'P 1'
#
loop_
_entity.id
_entity.type
_entity.pdbx_description
1 polymer ?
#
loop_
_entity_poly.entity_id
_entity_poly.type
_entity_poly.pdbx_seq_one_letter_code
_entity_poly.pdbx_strand_id
1 'polypeptide(L)'
;MARQAAMLCSDPAFQLYLDRRRRFKHNLTESQLPDGTHNAKDARDWLVAACNIESRAELDSNYRARQTFRMVRNRFNHWRAKQKGESQS
;
A
#
# COMPACT_ATOMS: atom_id res chain seq x y z
N MET A 1 6.66 14.50 -1.44
CA MET A 1 6.41 13.13 -0.96
C MET A 1 4.93 12.90 -0.72
N ALA A 2 4.21 13.87 -0.14
CA ALA A 2 2.75 13.79 0.04
C ALA A 2 1.99 13.51 -1.26
N ARG A 3 2.36 14.19 -2.36
CA ARG A 3 1.75 13.97 -3.68
C ARG A 3 1.96 12.55 -4.22
N GLN A 4 3.18 12.01 -4.08
CA GLN A 4 3.50 10.64 -4.48
C GLN A 4 2.72 9.62 -3.65
N ALA A 5 2.57 9.87 -2.34
CA ALA A 5 1.73 9.06 -1.47
C ALA A 5 0.25 9.10 -1.90
N ALA A 6 -0.28 10.28 -2.22
CA ALA A 6 -1.66 10.40 -2.71
C ALA A 6 -1.90 9.63 -4.02
N MET A 7 -0.95 9.72 -4.97
CA MET A 7 -1.00 8.94 -6.21
C MET A 7 -0.97 7.43 -5.93
N LEU A 8 -0.08 6.98 -5.03
CA LEU A 8 0.01 5.57 -4.66
C LEU A 8 -1.27 5.04 -4.02
N CYS A 9 -1.89 5.80 -3.11
CA CYS A 9 -3.17 5.40 -2.50
C CYS A 9 -4.31 5.27 -3.52
N SER A 10 -4.23 6.03 -4.61
CA SER A 10 -5.24 6.00 -5.68
C SER A 10 -4.98 4.91 -6.72
N ASP A 11 -3.84 4.22 -6.68
CA ASP A 11 -3.52 3.12 -7.60
C ASP A 11 -4.31 1.85 -7.21
N PRO A 12 -5.19 1.32 -8.08
CA PRO A 12 -5.94 0.09 -7.79
C PRO A 12 -5.04 -1.12 -7.51
N ALA A 13 -3.85 -1.18 -8.12
CA ALA A 13 -2.91 -2.25 -7.83
C ALA A 13 -2.35 -2.16 -6.40
N PHE A 14 -2.22 -0.95 -5.86
CA PHE A 14 -1.80 -0.76 -4.47
C PHE A 14 -2.91 -1.15 -3.50
N GLN A 15 -4.17 -0.83 -3.83
CA GLN A 15 -5.34 -1.28 -3.06
C GLN A 15 -5.40 -2.81 -2.99
N LEU A 16 -5.25 -3.48 -4.14
CA LEU A 16 -5.18 -4.95 -4.21
C LEU A 16 -4.02 -5.53 -3.37
N TYR A 17 -2.85 -4.90 -3.41
CA TYR A 17 -1.73 -5.29 -2.57
C TYR A 17 -2.08 -5.26 -1.08
N LEU A 18 -2.85 -4.26 -0.61
CA LEU A 18 -3.30 -4.18 0.77
C LEU A 18 -4.29 -5.30 1.11
N ASP A 19 -5.21 -5.64 0.23
CA ASP A 19 -6.15 -6.76 0.42
C ASP A 19 -5.37 -8.07 0.64
N ARG A 20 -4.41 -8.37 -0.24
CA ARG A 20 -3.62 -9.60 -0.16
C ARG A 20 -2.71 -9.61 1.06
N ARG A 21 -2.11 -8.47 1.40
CA ARG A 21 -1.31 -8.32 2.62
C ARG A 21 -2.14 -8.55 3.87
N ARG A 22 -3.37 -8.02 3.93
CA ARG A 22 -4.27 -8.18 5.07
C ARG A 22 -4.76 -9.62 5.18
N ARG A 23 -5.09 -10.27 4.06
CA ARG A 23 -5.38 -11.71 4.03
C ARG A 23 -4.25 -12.53 4.63
N PHE A 24 -3.04 -12.35 4.13
CA PHE A 24 -1.88 -13.08 4.61
C PHE A 24 -1.62 -12.83 6.11
N LYS A 25 -1.72 -11.58 6.57
CA LYS A 25 -1.49 -11.22 7.98
C LYS A 25 -2.51 -11.84 8.92
N HIS A 26 -3.77 -11.95 8.50
CA HIS A 26 -4.88 -12.44 9.32
C HIS A 26 -5.26 -13.89 9.00
N ASN A 27 -4.49 -14.58 8.16
CA ASN A 27 -4.77 -15.93 7.66
C ASN A 27 -6.21 -16.07 7.10
N LEU A 28 -6.68 -15.04 6.38
CA LEU A 28 -8.01 -15.00 5.79
C LEU A 28 -8.00 -15.59 4.38
N THR A 29 -9.09 -16.23 4.01
CA THR A 29 -9.32 -16.71 2.64
C THR A 29 -9.83 -15.59 1.73
N GLU A 30 -9.81 -15.81 0.41
CA GLU A 30 -10.34 -14.87 -0.58
C GLU A 30 -11.85 -14.61 -0.39
N SER A 31 -12.61 -15.62 0.05
CA SER A 31 -14.03 -15.45 0.38
C SER A 31 -14.27 -14.53 1.58
N GLN A 32 -13.32 -14.46 2.53
CA GLN A 32 -13.43 -13.63 3.73
C GLN A 32 -12.98 -12.19 3.51
N LEU A 33 -12.01 -11.99 2.61
CA LEU A 33 -11.57 -10.65 2.21
C LEU A 33 -11.28 -10.63 0.71
N PRO A 34 -12.32 -10.36 -0.11
CA PRO A 34 -12.17 -10.28 -1.56
C PRO A 34 -11.18 -9.20 -2.02
N ASP A 35 -10.63 -9.40 -3.22
CA ASP A 35 -9.93 -8.37 -3.97
C ASP A 35 -10.88 -7.16 -4.20
N GLY A 36 -10.38 -5.94 -3.99
CA GLY A 36 -11.15 -4.70 -4.14
C GLY A 36 -11.88 -4.25 -2.88
N THR A 37 -11.53 -4.79 -1.70
CA THR A 37 -12.13 -4.35 -0.43
C THR A 37 -11.51 -3.06 0.11
N HIS A 38 -10.22 -2.80 -0.14
CA HIS A 38 -9.61 -1.52 0.19
C HIS A 38 -9.85 -0.49 -0.93
N ASN A 39 -10.26 0.71 -0.55
CA ASN A 39 -10.33 1.86 -1.44
C ASN A 39 -9.16 2.84 -1.18
N ALA A 40 -9.16 3.98 -1.88
CA ALA A 40 -8.11 4.98 -1.74
C ALA A 40 -8.02 5.62 -0.34
N LYS A 41 -9.14 5.69 0.39
CA LYS A 41 -9.18 6.17 1.77
C LYS A 41 -8.53 5.16 2.71
N ASP A 42 -8.86 3.87 2.57
CA ASP A 42 -8.24 2.82 3.38
C ASP A 42 -6.73 2.73 3.10
N ALA A 43 -6.33 2.87 1.84
CA ALA A 43 -4.92 2.90 1.46
C ALA A 43 -4.18 4.10 2.06
N ARG A 44 -4.84 5.26 2.17
CA ARG A 44 -4.30 6.43 2.85
C ARG A 44 -4.16 6.17 4.35
N ASP A 45 -5.22 5.71 5.00
CA ASP A 45 -5.26 5.55 6.45
C ASP A 45 -4.23 4.49 6.88
N TRP A 46 -4.11 3.40 6.11
CA TRP A 46 -3.04 2.42 6.28
C TRP A 46 -1.64 3.03 6.11
N LEU A 47 -1.43 3.88 5.10
CA LEU A 47 -0.12 4.49 4.86
C LEU A 47 0.28 5.46 5.96
N VAL A 48 -0.67 6.26 6.44
CA VAL A 48 -0.51 7.20 7.56
C VAL A 48 -0.11 6.44 8.82
N ALA A 49 -0.84 5.37 9.16
CA ALA A 49 -0.50 4.49 10.28
C ALA A 49 0.87 3.81 10.09
N ALA A 50 1.17 3.30 8.89
CA ALA A 50 2.44 2.64 8.60
C ALA A 50 3.63 3.59 8.71
N CYS A 51 3.46 4.86 8.37
CA CYS A 51 4.50 5.88 8.46
C CYS A 51 4.58 6.56 9.84
N ASN A 52 3.67 6.23 10.76
CA ASN A 52 3.54 6.85 12.08
C ASN A 52 3.48 8.38 12.01
N ILE A 53 2.56 8.87 11.17
CA ILE A 53 2.21 10.28 10.97
C ILE A 53 0.71 10.44 11.11
N GLU A 54 0.20 11.66 11.22
CA GLU A 54 -1.23 11.97 11.25
C GLU A 54 -1.74 12.40 9.87
N SER A 55 -0.86 13.01 9.06
CA SER A 55 -1.18 13.48 7.72
C SER A 55 -0.09 13.18 6.72
N ARG A 56 -0.48 12.84 5.49
CA ARG A 56 0.46 12.64 4.36
C ARG A 56 1.35 13.87 4.10
N ALA A 57 0.89 15.07 4.47
CA ALA A 57 1.67 16.30 4.37
C ALA A 57 3.00 16.22 5.15
N GLU A 58 3.00 15.48 6.27
CA GLU A 58 4.20 15.28 7.08
C GLU A 58 5.28 14.48 6.37
N LEU A 59 4.97 13.74 5.29
CA LEU A 59 6.01 13.05 4.51
C LEU A 59 7.03 14.01 3.88
N ASP A 60 6.63 15.28 3.70
CA ASP A 60 7.49 16.32 3.15
C ASP A 60 8.42 16.94 4.20
N SER A 61 8.06 16.96 5.49
CA SER A 61 8.90 17.50 6.57
C SER A 61 9.57 16.41 7.43
N ASN A 62 8.98 15.22 7.54
CA ASN A 62 9.43 14.13 8.41
C ASN A 62 10.29 13.12 7.64
N TYR A 63 11.61 13.16 7.90
CA TYR A 63 12.58 12.26 7.27
C TYR A 63 12.29 10.78 7.56
N ARG A 64 11.91 10.43 8.79
CA ARG A 64 11.64 9.03 9.18
C ARG A 64 10.43 8.48 8.42
N ALA A 65 9.34 9.24 8.39
CA ALA A 65 8.13 8.89 7.66
C ALA A 65 8.42 8.70 6.15
N ARG A 66 9.28 9.56 5.58
CA ARG A 66 9.72 9.45 4.18
C ARG A 66 10.50 8.16 3.91
N GLN A 67 11.42 7.76 4.80
CA GLN A 67 12.14 6.49 4.66
C GLN A 67 11.18 5.30 4.69
N THR A 68 10.22 5.31 5.62
CA THR A 68 9.18 4.28 5.69
C THR A 68 8.33 4.22 4.43
N PHE A 69 7.89 5.38 3.91
CA PHE A 69 7.16 5.45 2.64
C PHE A 69 7.95 4.84 1.47
N ARG A 70 9.26 5.12 1.38
CA ARG A 70 10.12 4.54 0.34
C ARG A 70 10.20 3.02 0.46
N MET A 71 10.34 2.48 1.68
CA MET A 71 10.35 1.03 1.91
C MET A 71 9.03 0.38 1.51
N VAL A 72 7.90 0.98 1.88
CA VAL A 72 6.56 0.52 1.47
C VAL A 72 6.43 0.50 -0.06
N ARG A 73 6.81 1.59 -0.72
CA ARG A 73 6.75 1.70 -2.18
C ARG A 73 7.62 0.67 -2.87
N ASN A 74 8.83 0.43 -2.36
CA ASN A 74 9.73 -0.59 -2.92
C ASN A 74 9.16 -2.00 -2.76
N ARG A 75 8.57 -2.34 -1.61
CA ARG A 75 7.89 -3.63 -1.40
C ARG A 75 6.70 -3.81 -2.35
N PHE A 76 5.90 -2.77 -2.53
CA PHE A 76 4.81 -2.77 -3.49
C PHE A 76 5.32 -2.97 -4.92
N ASN A 77 6.34 -2.23 -5.35
CA ASN A 77 6.92 -2.36 -6.69
C ASN A 77 7.47 -3.77 -6.94
N HIS A 78 8.13 -4.38 -5.96
CA HIS A 78 8.62 -5.76 -6.03
C HIS A 78 7.47 -6.76 -6.16
N TRP A 79 6.43 -6.61 -5.34
CA TRP A 79 5.23 -7.43 -5.44
C TRP A 79 4.54 -7.26 -6.81
N ARG A 80 4.41 -6.03 -7.31
CA ARG A 80 3.83 -5.72 -8.62
C ARG A 80 4.63 -6.33 -9.76
N ALA A 81 5.96 -6.32 -9.66
CA ALA A 81 6.84 -6.97 -10.63
C ALA A 81 6.62 -8.49 -10.67
N LYS A 82 6.48 -9.13 -9.50
CA LYS A 82 6.15 -10.57 -9.42
C LYS A 82 4.80 -10.89 -10.05
N GLN A 83 3.76 -10.10 -9.75
CA GLN A 83 2.43 -10.29 -10.33
C GLN A 83 2.41 -10.14 -11.86
N LYS A 84 3.23 -9.22 -12.41
CA LYS A 84 3.38 -9.08 -13.87
C LYS A 84 4.11 -10.26 -14.51
N GLY A 85 5.08 -10.86 -13.81
CA GLY A 85 5.73 -12.09 -14.25
C GLY A 85 4.81 -13.31 -14.24
N GLU A 86 3.91 -13.40 -13.25
CA GLU A 86 2.90 -14.47 -13.15
C GLU A 86 1.81 -14.38 -14.24
N SER A 87 1.67 -13.24 -14.93
CA SER A 87 0.74 -13.08 -16.07
C SER A 87 1.34 -13.52 -17.42
N GLN A 88 2.55 -14.07 -17.43
CA GLN A 88 3.22 -14.66 -18.60
C GLN A 88 3.85 -16.00 -18.22
N SER A 89 3.04 -17.02 -17.90
CA SER A 89 3.44 -18.43 -17.85
C SER A 89 2.23 -19.32 -18.07
#